data_AF-T0T665-F1
#
_entry.id   AF-T0T665-F1
#
_cell.length_a   1.000
_cell.length_b   1.000
_cell.length_c   1.000
_cell.angle_alpha   90.00
_cell.angle_beta   90.00
_cell.angle_gamma   90.00
#
_symmetry.space_group_name_H-M   'P 1'
#
loop_
_entity.id
_entity.type
_entity.pdbx_description
1 polymer ?
#
loop_
_entity_poly.entity_id
_entity_poly.type
_entity_poly.pdbx_seq_one_letter_code
_entity_poly.pdbx_strand_id
1 'polypeptide(L)'
;MKNLLLIFLSFFAGAAILIQSSLSGQLAKQIGSPYLSSLALYFMSTIFMGIIIMAFRVPLPTAESCGKVPTHLWFIGSMCSVIGLTLVYWLMPILGVSKVLAGIVAGQVIMATFVSHYGLFEMPVVEINIERIFGVLFLIIGVILINGGFFSERIK
;
A
#
# COMPACT_ATOMS: atom_id res chain seq x y z
N MET A 1 8.76 -19.97 16.82
CA MET A 1 7.69 -19.19 17.48
C MET A 1 7.74 -17.70 17.13
N LYS A 2 8.90 -17.01 17.21
CA LYS A 2 9.02 -15.58 16.81
C LYS A 2 8.54 -15.30 15.36
N ASN A 3 8.90 -16.15 14.40
CA ASN A 3 8.48 -15.97 13.00
C ASN A 3 6.96 -16.09 12.80
N LEU A 4 6.29 -16.95 13.58
CA LEU A 4 4.84 -17.12 13.49
C LEU A 4 4.10 -15.87 14.00
N LEU A 5 4.60 -15.27 15.09
CA LEU A 5 4.07 -14.01 15.62
C LEU A 5 4.26 -12.86 14.62
N LEU A 6 5.42 -12.77 13.97
CA LEU A 6 5.69 -11.77 12.93
C LEU A 6 4.75 -11.93 11.72
N ILE A 7 4.53 -13.16 11.26
CA ILE A 7 3.59 -13.46 10.17
C ILE A 7 2.16 -13.02 10.57
N PHE A 8 1.75 -13.29 11.81
CA PHE A 8 0.43 -12.89 12.30
C PHE A 8 0.28 -11.36 12.38
N LEU A 9 1.33 -10.64 12.78
CA LEU A 9 1.36 -9.18 12.74
C LEU A 9 1.24 -8.65 11.31
N SER A 10 1.91 -9.28 10.33
CA SER A 10 1.76 -8.92 8.91
C SER A 10 0.33 -9.10 8.41
N PHE A 11 -0.37 -10.14 8.88
CA PHE A 11 -1.79 -10.33 8.58
C PHE A 11 -2.65 -9.18 9.14
N PHE A 12 -2.42 -8.77 10.39
CA PHE A 12 -3.10 -7.61 10.97
C PHE A 12 -2.80 -6.31 10.24
N ALA A 13 -1.56 -6.11 9.79
CA ALA A 13 -1.21 -4.94 8.98
C ALA A 13 -2.03 -4.92 7.68
N GLY A 14 -2.18 -6.06 7.01
CA GLY A 14 -3.04 -6.19 5.82
C GLY A 14 -4.51 -5.88 6.13
N ALA A 15 -5.05 -6.38 7.24
CA ALA A 15 -6.43 -6.09 7.66
C ALA A 15 -6.63 -4.60 7.99
N ALA A 16 -5.66 -3.96 8.64
CA ALA A 16 -5.70 -2.54 8.93
C ALA A 16 -5.68 -1.69 7.65
N ILE A 17 -4.82 -2.02 6.68
CA ILE A 17 -4.76 -1.35 5.37
C ILE A 17 -6.08 -1.51 4.61
N LEU A 18 -6.71 -2.69 4.67
CA LEU A 18 -8.03 -2.96 4.10
C LEU A 18 -9.09 -2.02 4.69
N ILE A 19 -9.18 -1.96 6.02
CA ILE A 19 -10.15 -1.11 6.73
C ILE A 19 -9.89 0.37 6.39
N GLN A 20 -8.63 0.80 6.44
CA GLN A 20 -8.23 2.16 6.07
C GLN A 20 -8.68 2.50 4.66
N SER A 21 -8.38 1.64 3.67
CA SER A 21 -8.69 1.90 2.27
C SER A 21 -10.20 1.98 2.04
N SER A 22 -10.99 1.11 2.69
CA SER A 22 -12.45 1.12 2.60
C SER A 22 -13.07 2.39 3.19
N LEU A 23 -12.67 2.77 4.40
CA LEU A 23 -13.16 4.00 5.05
C LEU A 23 -12.75 5.26 4.27
N SER A 24 -11.54 5.24 3.71
CA SER A 24 -11.02 6.35 2.90
C SER A 24 -11.79 6.52 1.59
N GLY A 25 -12.15 5.42 0.93
CA GLY A 25 -13.02 5.45 -0.25
C GLY A 25 -14.43 5.98 0.07
N GLN A 26 -14.97 5.65 1.23
CA GLN A 26 -16.25 6.20 1.70
C GLN A 26 -16.16 7.71 1.94
N LEU A 27 -15.08 8.17 2.60
CA LEU A 27 -14.83 9.60 2.80
C LEU A 27 -14.71 10.35 1.46
N ALA A 28 -13.96 9.78 0.50
CA ALA A 28 -13.84 10.31 -0.85
C ALA A 28 -15.19 10.49 -1.55
N LYS A 29 -16.10 9.52 -1.37
CA LYS A 29 -17.46 9.61 -1.90
C LYS A 29 -18.29 10.69 -1.21
N GLN A 30 -18.20 10.84 0.11
CA GLN A 30 -18.96 11.82 0.88
C GLN A 30 -18.50 13.27 0.62
N ILE A 31 -17.18 13.48 0.51
CA ILE A 31 -16.60 14.80 0.20
C ILE A 31 -16.78 15.14 -1.30
N GLY A 32 -16.95 14.13 -2.16
CA GLY A 32 -17.06 14.31 -3.61
C GLY A 32 -15.73 14.62 -4.31
N SER A 33 -14.60 14.53 -3.59
CA SER A 33 -13.26 14.76 -4.14
C SER A 33 -12.24 13.80 -3.53
N PRO A 34 -11.59 12.94 -4.33
CA PRO A 34 -10.55 12.02 -3.84
C PRO A 34 -9.32 12.78 -3.36
N TYR A 35 -8.99 13.93 -3.97
CA TYR A 35 -7.83 14.75 -3.60
C TYR A 35 -7.98 15.37 -2.20
N LEU A 36 -9.13 16.00 -1.93
CA LEU A 36 -9.41 16.63 -0.63
C LEU A 36 -9.48 15.58 0.48
N SER A 37 -10.03 14.41 0.18
CA SER A 37 -10.15 13.31 1.13
C SER A 37 -8.79 12.70 1.47
N SER A 38 -7.94 12.47 0.45
CA SER A 38 -6.54 12.06 0.67
C SER A 38 -5.80 13.06 1.55
N LEU A 39 -5.91 14.36 1.27
CA LEU A 39 -5.23 15.40 2.06
C LEU A 39 -5.68 15.38 3.53
N ALA A 40 -6.99 15.31 3.78
CA ALA A 40 -7.54 15.24 5.13
C ALA A 40 -7.06 13.99 5.88
N LEU A 41 -6.99 12.84 5.21
CA LEU A 41 -6.51 11.59 5.80
C LEU A 41 -5.02 11.62 6.10
N TYR A 42 -4.20 12.18 5.22
CA TYR A 42 -2.77 12.36 5.49
C TYR A 42 -2.54 13.30 6.69
N PHE A 43 -3.33 14.37 6.77
CA PHE A 43 -3.27 15.29 7.91
C PHE A 43 -3.65 14.59 9.22
N MET A 44 -4.76 13.84 9.26
CA MET A 44 -5.16 13.07 10.44
C MET A 44 -4.14 11.97 10.79
N SER A 45 -3.59 11.28 9.80
CA SER A 45 -2.55 10.28 10.00
C SER A 45 -1.28 10.88 10.62
N THR A 46 -0.91 12.10 10.20
CA THR A 46 0.20 12.86 10.77
C THR A 46 -0.05 13.19 12.24
N ILE A 47 -1.26 13.61 12.60
CA ILE A 47 -1.64 13.89 13.99
C ILE A 47 -1.54 12.61 14.84
N PHE A 48 -2.13 11.50 14.39
CA PHE A 48 -2.08 10.24 15.14
C PHE A 48 -0.65 9.72 15.32
N MET A 49 0.18 9.80 14.26
CA MET A 49 1.59 9.43 14.37
C MET A 49 2.34 10.35 15.33
N GLY A 50 2.05 11.66 15.33
CA GLY A 50 2.60 12.61 16.28
C GLY A 50 2.28 12.25 17.74
N ILE A 51 1.03 11.86 18.02
CA ILE A 51 0.61 11.39 19.35
C ILE A 51 1.40 10.14 19.76
N ILE A 52 1.57 9.18 18.84
CA ILE A 52 2.35 7.95 19.10
C ILE A 52 3.80 8.30 19.42
N ILE A 53 4.45 9.15 18.60
CA ILE A 53 5.83 9.61 18.83
C ILE A 53 5.98 10.23 20.23
N MET A 54 5.03 11.08 20.64
CA MET A 54 5.04 11.70 21.96
C MET A 54 4.82 10.68 23.08
N ALA A 55 3.85 9.77 22.92
CA ALA A 55 3.49 8.77 23.92
C ALA A 55 4.65 7.78 24.18
N PHE A 56 5.32 7.33 23.13
CA PHE A 56 6.46 6.41 23.22
C PHE A 56 7.80 7.13 23.41
N ARG A 57 7.81 8.47 23.47
CA ARG A 57 9.02 9.31 23.61
C ARG A 57 10.10 8.93 22.59
N VAL A 58 9.68 8.73 21.34
CA VAL A 58 10.58 8.36 20.25
C VAL A 58 11.59 9.50 20.05
N PRO A 59 12.91 9.24 20.10
CA PRO A 59 13.92 10.29 19.97
C PRO A 59 13.84 10.92 18.58
N LEU A 60 13.74 12.25 18.54
CA LEU A 60 13.71 12.99 17.29
C LEU A 60 15.13 13.10 16.70
N PRO A 61 15.30 12.91 15.38
CA PRO A 61 16.59 13.13 14.74
C PRO A 61 16.99 14.61 14.78
N THR A 62 18.30 14.87 14.78
CA THR A 62 18.81 16.24 14.68
C THR A 62 18.56 16.81 13.28
N ALA A 63 18.44 18.13 13.16
CA ALA A 63 18.26 18.80 11.87
C ALA A 63 19.40 18.48 10.88
N GLU A 64 20.63 18.33 11.39
CA GLU A 64 21.78 17.91 10.60
C GLU A 64 21.61 16.48 10.05
N SER A 65 21.08 15.56 10.86
CA SER A 65 20.82 14.19 10.42
C SER A 65 19.76 14.13 9.32
N CYS A 66 18.70 14.94 9.43
CA CYS A 66 17.69 15.06 8.39
C CYS A 66 18.26 15.64 7.09
N GLY A 67 19.16 16.63 7.19
CA GLY A 67 19.81 17.24 6.02
C GLY A 67 20.76 16.31 5.26
N LYS A 68 21.27 15.25 5.90
CA LYS A 68 22.13 14.24 5.26
C LYS A 68 21.33 13.19 4.46
N VAL A 69 20.02 13.09 4.69
CA VAL A 69 19.18 12.10 3.99
C VAL A 69 19.00 12.55 2.53
N PRO A 70 19.30 11.68 1.53
CA PRO A 70 19.11 12.01 0.12
C PRO A 70 17.70 12.51 -0.18
N THR A 71 17.60 13.64 -0.90
CA THR A 71 16.32 14.32 -1.17
C THR A 71 15.30 13.41 -1.83
N HIS A 72 15.73 12.55 -2.75
CA HIS A 72 14.85 11.63 -3.47
C HIS A 72 14.07 10.68 -2.55
N LEU A 73 14.58 10.31 -1.37
CA LEU A 73 13.88 9.46 -0.41
C LEU A 73 12.67 10.15 0.20
N TRP A 74 12.77 11.46 0.44
CA TRP A 74 11.66 12.28 0.93
C TRP A 74 10.59 12.46 -0.15
N PHE A 75 11.01 12.73 -1.39
CA PHE A 75 10.10 13.12 -2.46
C PHE A 75 9.47 11.92 -3.17
N ILE A 76 10.26 10.96 -3.65
CA ILE A 76 9.75 9.86 -4.48
C ILE A 76 8.77 9.00 -3.69
N GLY A 77 9.12 8.64 -2.44
CA GLY A 77 8.23 7.87 -1.57
C GLY A 77 6.90 8.59 -1.32
N SER A 78 6.96 9.88 -1.01
CA SER A 78 5.76 10.70 -0.80
C SER A 78 4.91 10.83 -2.07
N MET A 79 5.53 11.05 -3.23
CA MET A 79 4.84 11.12 -4.51
C MET A 79 4.14 9.80 -4.86
N CYS A 80 4.84 8.66 -4.70
CA CYS A 80 4.25 7.34 -4.91
C CYS A 80 3.05 7.09 -3.97
N SER A 81 3.13 7.53 -2.71
CA SER A 81 2.02 7.43 -1.76
C SER A 81 0.80 8.24 -2.23
N VAL A 82 1.01 9.51 -2.61
CA VAL A 82 -0.08 10.39 -3.06
C VAL A 82 -0.75 9.85 -4.32
N ILE A 83 0.03 9.44 -5.31
CA ILE A 83 -0.48 8.87 -6.57
C ILE A 83 -1.22 7.56 -6.28
N GLY A 84 -0.60 6.65 -5.51
CA GLY A 84 -1.15 5.36 -5.17
C GLY A 84 -2.52 5.49 -4.51
N LEU A 85 -2.62 6.21 -3.40
CA LEU A 85 -3.88 6.35 -2.67
C LEU A 85 -4.95 7.11 -3.46
N THR A 86 -4.57 8.13 -4.24
CA THR A 86 -5.53 8.82 -5.11
C THR A 86 -6.13 7.87 -6.15
N LEU A 87 -5.31 7.03 -6.79
CA LEU A 87 -5.79 6.00 -7.72
C LEU A 87 -6.70 5.00 -7.02
N VAL A 88 -6.35 4.54 -5.82
CA VAL A 88 -7.20 3.63 -5.04
C VAL A 88 -8.58 4.25 -4.82
N TYR A 89 -8.65 5.49 -4.34
CA TYR A 89 -9.93 6.14 -4.01
C TYR A 89 -10.74 6.49 -5.24
N TRP A 90 -10.09 6.76 -6.37
CA TRP A 90 -10.76 7.00 -7.64
C TRP A 90 -11.31 5.71 -8.28
N LEU A 91 -10.56 4.61 -8.19
CA LEU A 91 -10.96 3.32 -8.76
C LEU A 91 -12.01 2.59 -7.92
N MET A 92 -12.04 2.78 -6.60
CA MET A 92 -12.96 2.06 -5.70
C MET A 92 -14.45 2.25 -6.04
N PRO A 93 -14.95 3.48 -6.32
CA PRO A 93 -16.34 3.68 -6.75
C PRO A 93 -16.67 3.06 -8.12
N ILE A 94 -15.66 2.87 -8.98
CA ILE A 94 -15.83 2.41 -10.36
C ILE A 94 -15.79 0.88 -10.44
N LEU A 95 -14.77 0.26 -9.86
CA LEU A 95 -14.51 -1.18 -9.96
C LEU A 95 -15.01 -1.96 -8.74
N GLY A 96 -15.40 -1.26 -7.67
CA GLY A 96 -15.72 -1.86 -6.39
C GLY A 96 -14.47 -2.18 -5.55
N VAL A 97 -14.65 -2.19 -4.24
CA VAL A 97 -13.58 -2.34 -3.26
C VAL A 97 -12.80 -3.65 -3.44
N SER A 98 -13.50 -4.77 -3.68
CA SER A 98 -12.88 -6.10 -3.83
C SER A 98 -11.88 -6.15 -5.00
N LYS A 99 -12.28 -5.66 -6.19
CA LYS A 99 -11.45 -5.72 -7.40
C LYS A 99 -10.21 -4.84 -7.28
N VAL A 100 -10.37 -3.63 -6.76
CA VAL A 100 -9.27 -2.69 -6.55
C VAL A 100 -8.23 -3.27 -5.59
N LEU A 101 -8.66 -3.82 -4.46
CA LEU A 101 -7.74 -4.36 -3.47
C LEU A 101 -7.03 -5.63 -3.93
N ALA A 102 -7.74 -6.53 -4.60
CA ALA A 102 -7.13 -7.70 -5.21
C ALA A 102 -6.06 -7.30 -6.25
N GLY A 103 -6.37 -6.28 -7.06
CA GLY A 103 -5.41 -5.69 -8.00
C GLY A 103 -4.20 -5.04 -7.32
N ILE A 104 -4.39 -4.32 -6.21
CA ILE A 104 -3.31 -3.71 -5.43
C ILE A 104 -2.36 -4.78 -4.91
N VAL A 105 -2.89 -5.82 -4.27
CA VAL A 105 -2.06 -6.90 -3.72
C VAL A 105 -1.28 -7.61 -4.84
N ALA A 106 -1.92 -7.87 -5.98
CA ALA A 106 -1.23 -8.43 -7.14
C ALA A 106 -0.10 -7.52 -7.64
N GLY A 107 -0.39 -6.23 -7.85
CA GLY A 107 0.59 -5.24 -8.29
C GLY A 107 1.77 -5.12 -7.31
N GLN A 108 1.49 -5.12 -6.00
CA GLN A 108 2.51 -5.07 -4.95
C GLN A 108 3.43 -6.29 -5.00
N VAL A 109 2.89 -7.51 -5.15
CA VAL A 109 3.69 -8.74 -5.18
C VAL A 109 4.53 -8.84 -6.47
N ILE A 110 3.95 -8.48 -7.61
CA ILE A 110 4.66 -8.44 -8.90
C ILE A 110 5.79 -7.41 -8.83
N MET A 111 5.50 -6.19 -8.36
CA MET A 111 6.50 -5.13 -8.26
C MET A 111 7.58 -5.46 -7.23
N ALA A 112 7.21 -6.04 -6.08
CA ALA A 112 8.19 -6.50 -5.09
C ALA A 112 9.13 -7.57 -5.67
N THR A 113 8.61 -8.48 -6.49
CA THR A 113 9.43 -9.48 -7.19
C THR A 113 10.41 -8.81 -8.16
N PHE A 114 9.93 -7.86 -8.97
CA PHE A 114 10.77 -7.13 -9.92
C PHE A 114 11.86 -6.30 -9.21
N VAL A 115 11.47 -5.49 -8.22
CA VAL A 115 12.37 -4.61 -7.46
C VAL A 115 13.42 -5.42 -6.72
N SER A 116 13.03 -6.52 -6.05
CA SER A 116 13.97 -7.40 -5.36
C SER A 116 14.89 -8.16 -6.30
N HIS A 117 14.43 -8.51 -7.51
CA HIS A 117 15.30 -9.18 -8.48
C HIS A 117 16.44 -8.29 -8.97
N TYR A 118 16.15 -7.01 -9.24
CA TYR A 118 17.14 -6.05 -9.72
C TYR A 118 17.87 -5.30 -8.60
N GLY A 119 17.55 -5.56 -7.32
CA GLY A 119 18.14 -4.84 -6.18
C GLY A 119 17.84 -3.34 -6.19
N LEU A 120 16.73 -2.93 -6.78
CA LEU A 120 16.35 -1.52 -6.88
C LEU A 120 16.04 -0.96 -5.48
N PHE A 121 16.31 0.33 -5.27
CA PHE A 121 16.08 1.04 -4.00
C PHE A 121 16.81 0.43 -2.79
N GLU A 122 18.01 -0.10 -3.00
CA GLU A 122 18.82 -0.75 -1.94
C GLU A 122 18.12 -1.98 -1.32
N MET A 123 17.13 -2.55 -2.01
CA MET A 123 16.47 -3.77 -1.53
C MET A 123 17.40 -4.98 -1.66
N PRO A 124 17.33 -5.96 -0.73
CA PRO A 124 18.08 -7.20 -0.84
C PRO A 124 17.78 -7.89 -2.17
N VAL A 125 18.84 -8.26 -2.90
CA VAL A 125 18.69 -8.99 -4.15
C VAL A 125 18.15 -10.38 -3.84
N VAL A 126 16.99 -10.70 -4.42
CA VAL A 126 16.37 -12.03 -4.32
C VAL A 126 16.28 -12.62 -5.72
N GLU A 127 16.95 -13.75 -5.93
CA GLU A 127 16.87 -14.47 -7.18
C GLU A 127 15.44 -14.95 -7.47
N ILE A 128 15.01 -14.81 -8.72
CA ILE A 128 13.72 -15.35 -9.15
C ILE A 128 13.92 -16.85 -9.36
N ASN A 129 13.37 -17.64 -8.44
CA ASN A 129 13.29 -19.09 -8.57
C ASN A 129 11.93 -19.52 -9.18
N ILE A 130 11.85 -20.79 -9.59
CA ILE A 130 10.66 -21.38 -10.21
C ILE A 130 9.45 -21.29 -9.26
N GLU A 131 9.65 -21.48 -7.96
CA GLU A 131 8.60 -21.40 -6.94
C GLU A 131 7.95 -20.02 -6.89
N ARG A 132 8.74 -18.95 -6.97
CA ARG A 132 8.25 -17.57 -6.95
C ARG A 132 7.47 -17.25 -8.22
N ILE A 133 7.90 -17.76 -9.38
CA ILE A 133 7.14 -17.63 -10.64
C ILE A 133 5.78 -18.29 -10.49
N PHE A 134 5.72 -19.54 -10.03
CA PHE A 134 4.44 -20.22 -9.79
C PHE A 134 3.59 -19.51 -8.74
N GLY A 135 4.19 -19.00 -7.66
CA GLY A 135 3.48 -18.23 -6.65
C GLY A 135 2.80 -16.97 -7.21
N VAL A 136 3.51 -16.20 -8.06
CA VAL A 136 2.94 -15.03 -8.74
C VAL A 136 1.84 -15.44 -9.71
N LEU A 137 2.04 -16.51 -10.50
CA LEU A 137 1.02 -17.02 -11.41
C LEU A 137 -0.25 -17.47 -10.67
N PHE A 138 -0.12 -18.22 -9.59
CA PHE A 138 -1.25 -18.65 -8.76
C PHE A 138 -1.95 -17.47 -8.10
N LEU A 139 -1.22 -16.43 -7.68
CA LEU A 139 -1.82 -15.21 -7.17
C LEU A 139 -2.67 -14.52 -8.23
N ILE A 140 -2.15 -14.37 -9.45
CA ILE A 140 -2.89 -13.77 -10.58
C ILE A 140 -4.16 -14.57 -10.88
N ILE A 141 -4.05 -15.91 -10.95
CA ILE A 141 -5.19 -16.81 -11.16
C ILE A 141 -6.20 -16.64 -10.02
N GLY A 142 -5.75 -16.64 -8.77
CA GLY A 142 -6.61 -16.46 -7.60
C GLY A 142 -7.36 -15.13 -7.65
N VAL A 143 -6.67 -14.04 -8.01
CA VAL A 143 -7.28 -12.72 -8.18
C VAL A 143 -8.34 -12.72 -9.29
N ILE A 144 -8.10 -13.39 -10.42
CA ILE A 144 -9.07 -13.52 -11.51
C ILE A 144 -10.31 -14.31 -11.06
N LEU A 145 -10.09 -15.44 -10.35
CA LEU A 145 -11.15 -16.31 -9.87
C LEU A 145 -12.03 -15.63 -8.81
N ILE A 146 -11.41 -14.95 -7.83
CA ILE A 146 -12.12 -14.21 -6.77
C ILE A 146 -13.02 -13.13 -7.36
N ASN A 147 -12.57 -12.47 -8.43
CA ASN A 147 -13.28 -11.35 -9.02
C ASN A 147 -14.15 -11.73 -10.23
N GLY A 148 -14.35 -13.02 -10.50
CA GLY A 148 -15.24 -13.50 -11.58
C GLY A 148 -14.82 -13.08 -13.00
N GLY A 149 -13.53 -12.81 -13.20
CA GLY A 149 -13.01 -12.16 -14.41
C GLY A 149 -13.06 -10.63 -14.30
N PHE A 150 -11.89 -9.98 -14.34
CA PHE A 150 -11.70 -8.52 -14.28
C PHE A 150 -12.57 -7.72 -15.27
N PHE A 151 -13.07 -8.37 -16.33
CA PHE A 151 -13.83 -7.77 -17.43
C PHE A 151 -15.33 -8.17 -17.46
N SER A 152 -15.83 -9.02 -16.55
CA SER A 152 -17.15 -9.64 -16.71
C SER A 152 -18.35 -8.86 -16.13
N GLU A 153 -18.14 -7.85 -15.28
CA GLU A 153 -19.27 -7.05 -14.79
C GLU A 153 -19.43 -5.80 -15.63
N ARG A 154 -20.46 -5.87 -16.49
CA ARG A 154 -21.00 -4.77 -17.29
C ARG A 154 -21.04 -3.48 -16.50
N ILE A 155 -20.39 -2.47 -17.06
CA ILE A 155 -20.84 -1.09 -16.98
C ILE A 155 -22.32 -1.09 -17.36
N LYS A 156 -23.20 -0.90 -16.38
CA LYS A 156 -24.58 -0.47 -16.55
C LYS A 156 -24.77 0.76 -15.69
#